data_AF-A0A925Q5I5-F1
#
_entry.id   AF-A0A925Q5I5-F1
#
_cell.length_a   1.000
_cell.length_b   1.000
_cell.length_c   1.000
_cell.angle_alpha   90.00
_cell.angle_beta   90.00
_cell.angle_gamma   90.00
#
_symmetry.space_group_name_H-M   'P 1'
#
loop_
_entity.id
_entity.type
_entity.pdbx_description
1 polymer ?
#
loop_
_entity_poly.entity_id
_entity_poly.type
_entity_poly.pdbx_seq_one_letter_code
_entity_poly.pdbx_strand_id
1 'polypeptide(L)'
;MRLKFSHAIFQRPLNLDKRKLVQGALVLGILVALLVLAGLKFISFAPVIIVALAGTGVLVGIGIRRWQRRQTEVILGFYVTANEILSDDERQRRYHFEIAEAIKAGEKVVSSMPDPPPLSSFSLGALYHAVGNQNGAVQHLALAAEEEILKESPHIPPSRQLRRYVRRLRQIERRPERWPGVNAAIRNLERLHHERAALLLAQNQTQLKRIVEAYEVEKPQQLAPAPSGARISANRSLGSVKSPPPISEVLNDIYQEENKATN
;
A
#
# COMPACT_ATOMS: atom_id res chain seq x y z
N MET A 1 -13.92 -37.06 -112.02
CA MET A 1 -14.32 -35.63 -112.10
C MET A 1 -14.57 -35.13 -110.68
N ARG A 2 -13.83 -34.09 -110.27
CA ARG A 2 -14.07 -33.15 -109.14
C ARG A 2 -14.08 -33.68 -107.68
N LEU A 3 -13.09 -33.24 -106.87
CA LEU A 3 -13.16 -32.20 -105.80
C LEU A 3 -13.88 -32.72 -104.52
N LYS A 4 -13.48 -32.49 -103.25
CA LYS A 4 -12.70 -31.42 -102.59
C LYS A 4 -12.56 -31.80 -101.09
N PHE A 5 -11.41 -31.46 -100.50
CA PHE A 5 -11.20 -30.72 -99.23
C PHE A 5 -11.99 -31.05 -97.92
N SER A 6 -11.17 -31.37 -96.91
CA SER A 6 -10.96 -30.63 -95.64
C SER A 6 -11.75 -30.93 -94.36
N HIS A 7 -10.95 -31.03 -93.29
CA HIS A 7 -11.18 -30.78 -91.87
C HIS A 7 -12.32 -31.51 -91.14
N ALA A 8 -11.91 -32.52 -90.37
CA ALA A 8 -12.58 -32.89 -89.13
C ALA A 8 -11.57 -32.77 -87.97
N ILE A 9 -11.62 -31.64 -87.27
CA ILE A 9 -11.00 -31.46 -85.96
C ILE A 9 -11.81 -32.30 -84.97
N PHE A 10 -11.09 -33.17 -84.28
CA PHE A 10 -11.55 -34.12 -83.28
C PHE A 10 -12.15 -33.40 -82.06
N GLN A 11 -13.48 -33.24 -82.03
CA GLN A 11 -14.22 -32.88 -80.83
C GLN A 11 -14.54 -34.17 -80.05
N ARG A 12 -13.84 -34.40 -78.93
CA ARG A 12 -14.24 -35.42 -77.94
C ARG A 12 -15.46 -34.89 -77.17
N PRO A 13 -16.61 -35.59 -77.16
CA PRO A 13 -17.68 -35.26 -76.24
C PRO A 13 -17.29 -35.67 -74.82
N LEU A 14 -17.16 -34.69 -73.92
CA LEU A 14 -17.17 -34.92 -72.47
C LEU A 14 -18.54 -35.46 -72.10
N ASN A 15 -18.65 -36.78 -72.02
CA ASN A 15 -19.83 -37.49 -71.55
C ASN A 15 -19.90 -37.31 -70.02
N LEU A 16 -20.35 -36.13 -69.58
CA LEU A 16 -20.60 -35.87 -68.17
C LEU A 16 -21.89 -36.57 -67.77
N ASP A 17 -21.71 -37.66 -67.03
CA ASP A 17 -22.74 -38.48 -66.44
C ASP A 17 -23.69 -37.62 -65.58
N LYS A 18 -24.88 -37.31 -66.11
CA LYS A 18 -25.86 -36.38 -65.52
C LYS A 18 -26.21 -36.75 -64.07
N ARG A 19 -26.03 -38.01 -63.66
CA ARG A 19 -26.24 -38.48 -62.29
C ARG A 19 -25.22 -37.92 -61.30
N LYS A 20 -23.96 -37.73 -61.71
CA LYS A 20 -22.90 -37.17 -60.86
C LYS A 20 -23.05 -35.66 -60.65
N LEU A 21 -23.60 -34.95 -61.63
CA LEU A 21 -23.93 -33.52 -61.53
C LEU A 21 -25.07 -33.26 -60.53
N VAL A 22 -26.12 -34.08 -60.56
CA VAL A 22 -27.26 -33.97 -59.64
C VAL A 22 -26.85 -34.32 -58.21
N GLN A 23 -26.00 -35.33 -58.02
CA GLN A 23 -25.44 -35.68 -56.71
C GLN A 23 -24.51 -34.59 -56.16
N GLY A 24 -23.65 -34.00 -57.01
CA GLY A 24 -22.78 -32.89 -56.62
C GLY A 24 -23.56 -31.64 -56.19
N ALA A 25 -24.65 -31.32 -56.91
CA ALA A 25 -25.51 -30.19 -56.56
C ALA A 25 -26.24 -30.38 -55.22
N LEU A 26 -26.69 -31.61 -54.93
CA LEU A 26 -27.33 -31.93 -53.65
C LEU A 26 -26.37 -31.82 -52.46
N VAL A 27 -25.15 -32.36 -52.59
CA VAL A 27 -24.14 -32.29 -51.52
C VAL A 27 -23.73 -30.84 -51.25
N LEU A 28 -23.54 -30.03 -52.29
CA LEU A 28 -23.22 -28.61 -52.15
C LEU A 28 -24.38 -27.83 -51.50
N GLY A 29 -25.63 -28.13 -51.88
CA GLY A 29 -26.82 -27.52 -51.29
C GLY A 29 -26.95 -27.81 -49.79
N ILE A 30 -26.67 -29.05 -49.37
CA ILE A 30 -26.68 -29.45 -47.96
C ILE A 30 -25.55 -28.74 -47.19
N LEU A 31 -24.35 -28.64 -47.78
CA LEU A 31 -23.21 -27.99 -47.15
C LEU A 31 -23.46 -26.48 -46.95
N VAL A 32 -24.00 -25.80 -47.97
CA VAL A 32 -24.37 -24.38 -47.89
C VAL A 32 -25.51 -24.17 -46.87
N ALA A 33 -26.53 -25.04 -46.87
CA ALA A 33 -27.61 -24.97 -45.89
C ALA A 33 -27.09 -25.13 -44.45
N LEU A 34 -26.19 -26.10 -44.20
CA LEU A 34 -25.55 -26.27 -42.90
C LEU A 34 -24.71 -25.06 -42.49
N LEU A 35 -24.00 -24.44 -43.44
CA LEU A 35 -23.17 -23.26 -43.18
C LEU A 35 -24.03 -22.02 -42.85
N VAL A 36 -25.16 -21.86 -43.54
CA VAL A 36 -26.15 -20.80 -43.25
C VAL A 36 -26.80 -21.02 -41.89
N LEU A 37 -27.22 -22.26 -41.57
CA LEU A 37 -27.77 -22.60 -40.25
C LEU A 37 -26.75 -22.41 -39.11
N ALA A 38 -25.48 -22.74 -39.34
CA ALA A 38 -24.41 -22.51 -38.37
C ALA A 38 -24.11 -21.01 -38.18
N GLY A 39 -24.08 -20.23 -39.26
CA GLY A 39 -23.91 -18.77 -39.22
C GLY A 39 -25.06 -18.05 -38.53
N LEU A 40 -26.31 -18.49 -38.74
CA LEU A 40 -27.50 -17.89 -38.13
C LEU A 40 -27.48 -18.02 -36.60
N LYS A 41 -27.00 -19.16 -36.07
CA LYS A 41 -26.86 -19.35 -34.62
C LYS A 41 -25.83 -18.40 -34.01
N PHE A 42 -24.75 -18.09 -34.72
CA PHE A 42 -23.74 -17.13 -34.27
C PHE A 42 -24.32 -15.70 -34.12
N ILE A 43 -25.22 -15.30 -35.02
CA ILE A 43 -25.91 -14.00 -34.96
C ILE A 43 -26.83 -13.93 -33.73
N SER A 44 -27.47 -15.04 -33.34
CA SER A 44 -28.32 -15.10 -32.14
C SER A 44 -27.54 -15.03 -30.82
N PHE A 45 -26.28 -15.49 -30.80
CA PHE A 45 -25.42 -15.41 -29.61
C PHE A 45 -24.68 -14.07 -29.48
N ALA A 46 -24.48 -13.34 -30.57
CA ALA A 46 -23.81 -12.03 -30.56
C ALA A 46 -24.38 -11.04 -29.52
N PRO A 47 -25.71 -10.81 -29.39
CA PRO A 47 -26.24 -9.90 -28.37
C PRO A 47 -26.00 -10.41 -26.95
N VAL A 48 -26.08 -11.72 -26.72
CA VAL A 48 -25.82 -12.33 -25.40
C VAL A 48 -24.36 -12.15 -25.01
N ILE A 49 -23.42 -12.33 -25.93
CA ILE A 49 -21.98 -12.13 -25.70
C ILE A 49 -21.68 -10.66 -25.44
N ILE A 50 -22.29 -9.72 -26.17
CA ILE A 50 -22.11 -8.28 -25.95
C ILE A 50 -22.62 -7.87 -24.56
N VAL A 51 -23.81 -8.32 -24.16
CA VAL A 51 -24.36 -8.04 -22.82
C VAL A 51 -23.50 -8.67 -21.73
N ALA A 52 -23.01 -9.90 -21.93
CA ALA A 52 -22.11 -10.56 -20.99
C ALA A 52 -20.80 -9.77 -20.82
N LEU A 53 -20.12 -9.40 -21.92
CA LEU A 53 -18.89 -8.60 -21.87
C LEU A 53 -19.10 -7.22 -21.26
N ALA A 54 -20.19 -6.54 -21.60
CA ALA A 54 -20.55 -5.26 -21.00
C ALA A 54 -20.80 -5.41 -19.49
N GLY A 55 -21.55 -6.44 -19.08
CA GLY A 55 -21.80 -6.77 -17.68
C GLY A 55 -20.51 -7.05 -16.91
N THR A 56 -19.62 -7.89 -17.45
CA THR A 56 -18.31 -8.17 -16.85
C THR A 56 -17.46 -6.89 -16.76
N GLY A 57 -17.45 -6.07 -17.81
CA GLY A 57 -16.75 -4.78 -17.81
C GLY A 57 -17.24 -3.84 -16.70
N VAL A 58 -18.56 -3.77 -16.49
CA VAL A 58 -19.17 -3.00 -15.39
C VAL A 58 -18.75 -3.55 -14.03
N LEU A 59 -18.81 -4.87 -13.83
CA LEU A 59 -18.41 -5.51 -12.57
C LEU A 59 -16.93 -5.29 -12.25
N VAL A 60 -16.04 -5.46 -13.23
CA VAL A 60 -14.62 -5.17 -13.10
C VAL A 60 -14.41 -3.68 -12.79
N GLY A 61 -15.13 -2.79 -13.48
CA GLY A 61 -15.10 -1.36 -13.21
C GLY A 61 -15.54 -0.99 -11.78
N ILE A 62 -16.59 -1.63 -11.26
CA ILE A 62 -17.05 -1.46 -9.88
C ILE A 62 -16.00 -1.98 -8.89
N GLY A 63 -15.42 -3.16 -9.15
CA GLY A 63 -14.38 -3.76 -8.33
C GLY A 63 -13.15 -2.87 -8.23
N ILE A 64 -12.66 -2.37 -9.37
CA ILE A 64 -11.55 -1.41 -9.43
C ILE A 64 -11.92 -0.15 -8.63
N ARG A 65 -13.08 0.47 -8.87
CA ARG A 65 -13.50 1.68 -8.14
C ARG A 65 -13.56 1.46 -6.63
N ARG A 66 -14.02 0.30 -6.17
CA ARG A 66 -14.11 -0.04 -4.75
C ARG A 66 -12.74 -0.21 -4.12
N TRP A 67 -11.82 -0.91 -4.80
CA TRP A 67 -10.43 -1.04 -4.35
C TRP A 67 -9.74 0.33 -4.24
N GLN A 68 -9.98 1.21 -5.21
CA GLN A 68 -9.43 2.57 -5.20
C GLN A 68 -9.95 3.43 -4.05
N ARG A 69 -11.21 3.27 -3.63
CA ARG A 69 -11.77 3.98 -2.46
C ARG A 69 -11.11 3.53 -1.15
N ARG A 70 -10.86 2.22 -1.00
CA ARG A 70 -10.20 1.66 0.17
C ARG A 70 -8.83 2.30 0.41
N GLN A 71 -8.06 2.55 -0.65
CA GLN A 71 -6.74 3.20 -0.52
C GLN A 71 -6.85 4.59 0.12
N THR A 72 -7.80 5.42 -0.32
CA THR A 72 -8.01 6.75 0.28
C THR A 72 -8.57 6.67 1.70
N GLU A 73 -9.41 5.67 1.99
CA GLU A 73 -9.96 5.46 3.34
C GLU A 73 -8.88 5.07 4.35
N VAL A 74 -7.85 4.31 3.93
CA VAL A 74 -6.70 3.97 4.79
C VAL A 74 -5.93 5.23 5.20
N ILE A 75 -5.67 6.16 4.28
CA ILE A 75 -4.98 7.43 4.58
C ILE A 75 -5.78 8.26 5.58
N LEU A 76 -7.09 8.39 5.34
CA LEU A 76 -7.98 9.17 6.22
C LEU A 76 -8.15 8.50 7.59
N GLY A 77 -8.20 7.17 7.63
CA GLY A 77 -8.22 6.41 8.87
C GLY A 77 -6.94 6.63 9.68
N PHE A 78 -5.77 6.63 9.02
CA PHE A 78 -4.51 6.98 9.65
C PHE A 78 -4.56 8.37 10.30
N TYR A 79 -5.12 9.38 9.64
CA TYR A 79 -5.25 10.71 10.24
C TYR A 79 -6.13 10.74 11.47
N VAL A 80 -7.23 9.99 11.50
CA VAL A 80 -8.07 9.89 12.69
C VAL A 80 -7.27 9.27 13.84
N THR A 81 -6.60 8.14 13.59
CA THR A 81 -5.78 7.47 14.63
C THR A 81 -4.60 8.32 15.09
N ALA A 82 -3.93 9.01 14.17
CA ALA A 82 -2.81 9.89 14.50
C ALA A 82 -3.28 11.12 15.27
N ASN A 83 -4.41 11.72 14.87
CA ASN A 83 -5.00 12.84 15.59
C ASN A 83 -5.42 12.45 16.99
N GLU A 84 -6.05 11.28 17.15
CA GLU A 84 -6.34 10.72 18.47
C GLU A 84 -5.03 10.72 19.26
N ILE A 85 -4.02 9.94 18.86
CA ILE A 85 -2.73 9.79 19.58
C ILE A 85 -2.00 11.12 19.87
N LEU A 86 -2.03 12.09 18.97
CA LEU A 86 -1.29 13.35 19.10
C LEU A 86 -2.06 14.45 19.83
N SER A 87 -3.38 14.31 20.04
CA SER A 87 -4.17 15.30 20.77
C SER A 87 -3.76 15.35 22.24
N ASP A 88 -3.56 16.57 22.74
CA ASP A 88 -2.95 16.86 24.05
C ASP A 88 -3.81 16.39 25.26
N ASP A 89 -5.14 16.25 25.09
CA ASP A 89 -6.09 15.91 26.16
C ASP A 89 -5.93 14.49 26.74
N GLU A 90 -5.22 13.58 26.06
CA GLU A 90 -5.16 12.15 26.43
C GLU A 90 -3.73 11.57 26.48
N ARG A 91 -2.68 12.41 26.41
CA ARG A 91 -1.27 11.96 26.38
C ARG A 91 -0.88 10.98 27.50
N GLN A 92 -1.57 11.01 28.64
CA GLN A 92 -1.24 10.23 29.83
C GLN A 92 -1.91 8.84 29.90
N ARG A 93 -2.86 8.51 29.00
CA ARG A 93 -3.65 7.26 29.09
C ARG A 93 -3.39 6.23 27.99
N ARG A 94 -2.47 6.50 27.07
CA ARG A 94 -2.30 5.66 25.87
C ARG A 94 -1.24 4.61 26.04
N TYR A 95 -1.54 3.42 25.52
CA TYR A 95 -0.63 2.31 25.56
C TYR A 95 0.34 2.36 24.37
N HIS A 96 1.60 2.01 24.60
CA HIS A 96 2.64 2.00 23.57
C HIS A 96 2.28 1.16 22.33
N PHE A 97 1.44 0.13 22.47
CA PHE A 97 1.01 -0.72 21.35
C PHE A 97 0.12 0.03 20.35
N GLU A 98 -0.74 0.95 20.81
CA GLU A 98 -1.62 1.74 19.93
C GLU A 98 -0.79 2.69 19.06
N ILE A 99 0.24 3.29 19.66
CA ILE A 99 1.17 4.16 18.95
C ILE A 99 1.97 3.37 17.92
N ALA A 100 2.44 2.17 18.28
CA ALA A 100 3.15 1.29 17.34
C ALA A 100 2.26 0.84 16.17
N GLU A 101 0.98 0.55 16.42
CA GLU A 101 0.02 0.21 15.37
C GLU A 101 -0.23 1.39 14.43
N ALA A 102 -0.42 2.59 14.98
CA ALA A 102 -0.59 3.80 14.19
C ALA A 102 0.66 4.15 13.36
N ILE A 103 1.86 3.99 13.93
CA ILE A 103 3.12 4.14 13.20
C ILE A 103 3.17 3.15 12.03
N LYS A 104 2.90 1.87 12.27
CA LYS A 104 2.88 0.83 11.22
C LYS A 104 1.86 1.14 10.12
N ALA A 105 0.68 1.66 10.47
CA ALA A 105 -0.32 2.10 9.52
C ALA A 105 0.17 3.31 8.69
N GLY A 106 0.81 4.28 9.34
CA GLY A 106 1.41 5.45 8.69
C GLY A 106 2.55 5.09 7.75
N GLU A 107 3.48 4.22 8.16
CA GLU A 107 4.55 3.70 7.30
C GLU A 107 3.99 3.01 6.05
N LYS A 108 2.92 2.23 6.21
CA LYS A 108 2.22 1.59 5.07
C LYS A 108 1.60 2.64 4.14
N VAL A 109 1.02 3.71 4.69
CA VAL A 109 0.47 4.81 3.88
C VAL A 109 1.58 5.48 3.07
N VAL A 110 2.66 5.90 3.73
CA VAL A 110 3.78 6.62 3.10
C VAL A 110 4.48 5.75 2.06
N SER A 111 4.71 4.47 2.33
CA SER A 111 5.35 3.54 1.38
C SER A 111 4.45 3.10 0.22
N SER A 112 3.11 3.15 0.37
CA SER A 112 2.18 2.74 -0.67
C SER A 112 1.97 3.79 -1.78
N MET A 113 2.41 5.02 -1.54
CA MET A 113 2.26 6.15 -2.45
C MET A 113 3.63 6.65 -2.93
N PRO A 114 3.80 6.92 -4.24
CA PRO A 114 5.05 7.51 -4.75
C PRO A 114 5.20 8.97 -4.31
N ASP A 115 4.09 9.67 -4.06
CA ASP A 115 3.97 11.07 -3.65
C ASP A 115 3.03 11.18 -2.43
N PRO A 116 3.48 10.77 -1.23
CA PRO A 116 2.64 10.80 -0.03
C PRO A 116 2.29 12.25 0.35
N PRO A 117 1.07 12.50 0.88
CA PRO A 117 0.71 13.85 1.31
C PRO A 117 1.62 14.37 2.43
N PRO A 118 1.95 15.68 2.48
CA PRO A 118 2.84 16.25 3.50
C PRO A 118 2.32 16.01 4.91
N LEU A 119 1.00 16.10 5.08
CA LEU A 119 0.34 15.84 6.34
C LEU A 119 0.57 14.40 6.84
N SER A 120 0.68 13.41 5.93
CA SER A 120 1.00 12.03 6.29
C SER A 120 2.41 11.89 6.84
N SER A 121 3.39 12.52 6.18
CA SER A 121 4.79 12.55 6.64
C SER A 121 4.91 13.28 7.98
N PHE A 122 4.25 14.44 8.14
CA PHE A 122 4.22 15.17 9.40
C PHE A 122 3.62 14.33 10.53
N SER A 123 2.43 13.76 10.34
CA SER A 123 1.76 12.95 11.36
C SER A 123 2.60 11.75 11.78
N LEU A 124 3.23 11.07 10.81
CA LEU A 124 4.13 9.94 11.10
C LEU A 124 5.38 10.39 11.88
N GLY A 125 6.01 11.49 11.49
CA GLY A 125 7.14 12.07 12.21
C GLY A 125 6.80 12.50 13.64
N ALA A 126 5.62 13.09 13.84
CA ALA A 126 5.12 13.46 15.17
C ALA A 126 4.84 12.22 16.05
N LEU A 127 4.34 11.11 15.48
CA LEU A 127 4.18 9.85 16.19
C LEU A 127 5.52 9.26 16.63
N TYR A 128 6.54 9.26 15.76
CA TYR A 128 7.89 8.84 16.15
C TYR A 128 8.48 9.70 17.27
N HIS A 129 8.25 11.02 17.21
CA HIS A 129 8.65 11.92 18.28
C HIS A 129 7.95 11.55 19.60
N ALA A 130 6.66 11.22 19.56
CA ALA A 130 5.91 10.82 20.75
C ALA A 130 6.46 9.53 21.42
N VAL A 131 7.06 8.62 20.65
CA VAL A 131 7.72 7.39 21.16
C VAL A 131 9.20 7.62 21.49
N GLY A 132 9.74 8.82 21.22
CA GLY A 132 11.14 9.15 21.45
C GLY A 132 12.12 8.62 20.39
N ASN A 133 11.61 8.13 19.24
CA ASN A 133 12.45 7.72 18.12
C ASN A 133 12.88 8.94 17.28
N GLN A 134 14.00 9.53 17.67
CA GLN A 134 14.53 10.76 17.08
C GLN A 134 14.87 10.60 15.59
N ASN A 135 15.42 9.44 15.19
CA ASN A 135 15.81 9.18 13.80
C ASN A 135 14.59 9.18 12.86
N GLY A 136 13.56 8.41 13.20
CA GLY A 136 12.32 8.36 12.42
C GLY A 136 11.60 9.71 12.40
N ALA A 137 11.59 10.42 13.53
CA ALA A 137 11.00 11.74 13.63
C ALA A 137 11.68 12.74 12.70
N VAL A 138 13.02 12.85 12.74
CA VAL A 138 13.76 13.77 11.85
C VAL A 138 13.54 13.43 10.39
N GLN A 139 13.60 12.15 10.01
CA GLN A 139 13.41 11.71 8.62
C GLN A 139 12.06 12.17 8.05
N HIS A 140 10.96 11.90 8.77
CA HIS A 140 9.63 12.21 8.27
C HIS A 140 9.22 13.67 8.44
N LEU A 141 9.68 14.35 9.50
CA LEU A 141 9.45 15.78 9.67
C LEU A 141 10.24 16.62 8.65
N ALA A 142 11.46 16.21 8.30
CA ALA A 142 12.24 16.88 7.26
C ALA A 142 11.53 16.82 5.90
N LEU A 143 11.01 15.66 5.51
CA LEU A 143 10.22 15.52 4.27
C LEU A 143 8.99 16.42 4.26
N ALA A 144 8.29 16.56 5.39
CA ALA A 144 7.15 17.45 5.50
C ALA A 144 7.53 18.94 5.38
N ALA A 145 8.68 19.33 5.96
CA ALA A 145 9.19 20.70 5.90
C ALA A 145 9.75 21.06 4.52
N GLU A 146 10.41 20.12 3.84
CA GLU A 146 10.94 20.30 2.49
C GLU A 146 9.84 20.65 1.48
N GLU A 147 8.63 20.09 1.61
CA GLU A 147 7.52 20.39 0.69
C GLU A 147 7.04 21.85 0.79
N GLU A 148 7.17 22.48 1.96
CA GLU A 148 6.87 23.91 2.11
C GLU A 148 7.88 24.79 1.34
N ILE A 149 9.12 24.32 1.24
CA ILE A 149 10.23 24.95 0.53
C ILE A 149 10.17 24.63 -0.98
N LEU A 150 9.71 23.44 -1.36
CA LEU A 150 9.62 22.95 -2.74
C LEU A 150 8.39 23.45 -3.51
N LYS A 151 7.62 24.41 -2.98
CA LYS A 151 6.56 25.12 -3.74
C LYS A 151 7.06 25.71 -5.07
N GLU A 152 8.38 25.93 -5.18
CA GLU A 152 9.05 26.48 -6.37
C GLU A 152 9.64 25.42 -7.31
N SER A 153 9.47 24.12 -7.01
CA SER A 153 10.00 23.04 -7.84
C SER A 153 9.25 22.89 -9.18
N PRO A 154 9.92 22.38 -10.24
CA PRO A 154 9.27 22.16 -11.53
C PRO A 154 8.03 21.26 -11.35
N HIS A 155 6.91 21.67 -11.94
CA HIS A 155 5.62 20.99 -11.83
C HIS A 155 5.70 19.54 -12.34
N ILE A 156 5.98 18.58 -11.44
CA ILE A 156 5.84 17.16 -11.71
C ILE A 156 4.34 16.84 -11.64
N PRO A 157 3.75 16.18 -12.67
CA PRO A 157 2.34 15.86 -12.65
C PRO A 157 2.05 14.89 -11.48
N PRO A 158 1.04 15.18 -10.64
CA PRO A 158 0.76 14.38 -9.45
C PRO A 158 0.31 12.96 -9.83
N SER A 159 0.62 11.99 -8.96
CA SER A 159 0.23 10.61 -9.18
C SER A 159 -1.30 10.46 -9.22
N ARG A 160 -1.75 9.31 -9.75
CA ARG A 160 -3.18 9.00 -9.75
C ARG A 160 -3.73 8.84 -8.33
N GLN A 161 -2.92 8.40 -7.37
CA GLN A 161 -3.35 8.22 -5.98
C GLN A 161 -3.52 9.57 -5.29
N LEU A 162 -2.54 10.47 -5.41
CA LEU A 162 -2.61 11.82 -4.84
C LEU A 162 -3.80 12.60 -5.38
N ARG A 163 -4.05 12.57 -6.70
CA ARG A 163 -5.24 13.19 -7.31
C ARG A 163 -6.57 12.68 -6.74
N ARG A 164 -6.65 11.39 -6.40
CA ARG A 164 -7.85 10.79 -5.80
C ARG A 164 -8.01 11.20 -4.35
N TYR A 165 -6.92 11.18 -3.59
CA TYR A 165 -6.87 11.70 -2.23
C TYR A 165 -7.34 13.16 -2.18
N VAL A 166 -6.76 14.06 -3.00
CA VAL A 166 -7.14 15.48 -3.05
C VAL A 166 -8.60 15.65 -3.46
N ARG A 167 -9.11 14.87 -4.42
CA ARG A 167 -10.54 14.90 -4.78
C ARG A 167 -11.42 14.50 -3.58
N ARG A 168 -10.99 13.52 -2.80
CA ARG A 168 -11.71 13.08 -1.60
C ARG A 168 -11.65 14.12 -0.49
N LEU A 169 -10.50 14.75 -0.28
CA LEU A 169 -10.31 15.86 0.66
C LEU A 169 -11.26 17.01 0.35
N ARG A 170 -11.32 17.46 -0.91
CA ARG A 170 -12.28 18.49 -1.37
C ARG A 170 -13.74 18.11 -1.14
N GLN A 171 -14.09 16.81 -1.20
CA GLN A 171 -15.44 16.36 -0.89
C GLN A 171 -15.77 16.48 0.60
N ILE A 172 -14.79 16.18 1.45
CA ILE A 172 -14.91 16.30 2.91
C ILE A 172 -15.05 17.78 3.29
N GLU A 173 -14.20 18.65 2.76
CA GLU A 173 -14.26 20.10 2.98
C GLU A 173 -15.60 20.72 2.57
N ARG A 174 -16.15 20.29 1.42
CA ARG A 174 -17.45 20.79 0.93
C ARG A 174 -18.63 20.31 1.76
N ARG A 175 -18.52 19.17 2.44
CA ARG A 175 -19.60 18.53 3.21
C ARG A 175 -19.05 17.92 4.50
N PRO A 176 -18.63 18.75 5.46
CA PRO A 176 -18.00 18.28 6.69
C PRO A 176 -18.94 17.42 7.55
N GLU A 177 -20.25 17.69 7.50
CA GLU A 177 -21.30 16.94 8.22
C GLU A 177 -21.31 15.44 7.91
N ARG A 178 -20.84 15.03 6.72
CA ARG A 178 -20.79 13.62 6.32
C ARG A 178 -19.63 12.85 6.93
N TRP A 179 -18.56 13.55 7.33
CA TRP A 179 -17.35 12.97 7.89
C TRP A 179 -16.78 13.87 9.01
N PRO A 180 -17.55 14.14 10.08
CA PRO A 180 -17.20 15.14 11.08
C PRO A 180 -15.89 14.79 11.79
N GLY A 181 -15.70 13.52 12.19
CA GLY A 181 -14.48 13.06 12.86
C GLY A 181 -13.23 13.18 11.98
N VAL A 182 -13.32 12.77 10.70
CA VAL A 182 -12.20 12.89 9.75
C VAL A 182 -11.84 14.35 9.49
N ASN A 183 -12.85 15.21 9.28
CA ASN A 183 -12.62 16.63 9.03
C ASN A 183 -12.01 17.34 10.25
N ALA A 184 -12.46 17.00 11.46
CA ALA A 184 -11.88 17.51 12.70
C ALA A 184 -10.42 17.07 12.88
N ALA A 185 -10.14 15.78 12.66
CA ALA A 185 -8.80 15.22 12.74
C ALA A 185 -7.83 15.90 11.77
N ILE A 186 -8.22 16.05 10.50
CA ILE A 186 -7.41 16.72 9.48
C ILE A 186 -7.10 18.15 9.90
N ARG A 187 -8.11 18.94 10.28
CA ARG A 187 -7.90 20.34 10.67
C ARG A 187 -7.01 20.49 11.90
N ASN A 188 -7.13 19.59 12.87
CA ASN A 188 -6.29 19.63 14.05
C ASN A 188 -4.83 19.26 13.72
N LEU A 189 -4.63 18.22 12.92
CA LEU A 189 -3.29 17.86 12.44
C LEU A 189 -2.67 18.95 11.57
N GLU A 190 -3.45 19.64 10.73
CA GLU A 190 -2.98 20.78 9.95
C GLU A 190 -2.56 21.96 10.84
N ARG A 191 -3.33 22.26 11.89
CA ARG A 191 -2.93 23.27 12.88
C ARG A 191 -1.64 22.88 13.59
N LEU A 192 -1.55 21.64 14.08
CA LEU A 192 -0.35 21.10 14.69
C LEU A 192 0.86 21.15 13.74
N HIS A 193 0.64 20.86 12.46
CA HIS A 193 1.67 20.94 11.42
C HIS A 193 2.18 22.38 11.31
N HIS A 194 1.30 23.35 11.11
CA HIS A 194 1.70 24.75 10.97
C HIS A 194 2.35 25.34 12.23
N GLU A 195 1.88 24.97 13.42
CA GLU A 195 2.38 25.53 14.68
C GLU A 195 3.65 24.84 15.19
N ARG A 196 3.72 23.51 15.07
CA ARG A 196 4.73 22.70 15.77
C ARG A 196 5.75 22.02 14.86
N ALA A 197 5.56 21.94 13.55
CA ALA A 197 6.46 21.13 12.69
C ALA A 197 7.92 21.59 12.76
N ALA A 198 8.19 22.87 12.58
CA ALA A 198 9.56 23.41 12.63
C ALA A 198 10.19 23.23 14.02
N LEU A 199 9.40 23.46 15.07
CA LEU A 199 9.83 23.28 16.46
C LEU A 199 10.18 21.82 16.74
N LEU A 200 9.30 20.88 16.37
CA LEU A 200 9.54 19.45 16.54
C LEU A 200 10.78 19.02 15.77
N LEU A 201 10.93 19.43 14.51
CA LEU A 201 12.10 19.11 13.71
C LEU A 201 13.40 19.59 14.38
N ALA A 202 13.45 20.84 14.82
CA ALA A 202 14.61 21.40 15.51
C ALA A 202 14.92 20.66 16.83
N GLN A 203 13.88 20.34 17.61
CA GLN A 203 14.03 19.56 18.84
C GLN A 203 14.60 18.17 18.58
N ASN A 204 14.03 17.42 17.64
CA ASN A 204 14.51 16.07 17.35
C ASN A 204 15.94 16.09 16.75
N GLN A 205 16.28 17.09 15.91
CA GLN A 205 17.64 17.26 15.40
C GLN A 205 18.65 17.56 16.52
N THR A 206 18.31 18.44 17.47
CA THR A 206 19.21 18.74 18.60
C THR A 206 19.36 17.54 19.54
N GLN A 207 18.28 16.80 19.82
CA GLN A 207 18.34 15.58 20.62
C GLN A 207 19.18 14.50 19.92
N LEU A 208 19.00 14.31 18.62
CA LEU A 208 19.78 13.34 17.86
C LEU A 208 21.28 13.69 17.86
N LYS A 209 21.64 14.96 17.67
CA LYS A 209 23.05 15.41 17.77
C LYS A 209 23.65 15.10 19.13
N ARG A 210 22.94 15.40 20.23
CA ARG A 210 23.40 15.08 21.60
C ARG A 210 23.61 13.58 21.81
N ILE A 211 22.72 12.75 21.28
CA ILE A 211 22.85 11.29 21.37
C ILE A 211 24.10 10.83 20.62
N VAL A 212 24.33 11.32 19.39
CA VAL A 212 25.50 10.97 18.58
C VAL A 212 26.80 11.41 19.27
N GLU A 213 26.86 12.66 19.76
CA GLU A 213 28.02 13.18 20.49
C GLU A 213 28.33 12.35 21.75
N ALA A 214 27.31 11.95 22.51
CA ALA A 214 27.50 11.09 23.68
C ALA A 214 28.11 9.72 23.30
N TYR A 215 27.62 9.11 22.22
CA TYR A 215 28.19 7.85 21.71
C TYR A 215 29.64 8.02 21.23
N GLU A 216 29.98 9.16 20.61
CA GLU A 216 31.34 9.44 20.15
C GLU A 216 32.33 9.68 21.29
N VAL A 217 31.89 10.23 22.43
CA VAL A 217 32.72 10.44 23.63
C VAL A 217 32.95 9.14 24.42
N GLU A 218 31.99 8.20 24.41
CA GLU A 218 32.15 6.89 25.06
C GLU A 218 33.06 5.93 24.27
N LYS A 219 33.04 6.02 22.94
CA LYS A 219 33.86 5.18 22.04
C LYS A 219 35.39 5.20 22.33
N PRO A 220 36.03 6.35 22.62
CA PRO A 220 37.46 6.38 22.99
C PRO A 220 37.76 5.80 24.38
N GLN A 221 36.79 5.66 25.28
CA GLN A 221 37.02 5.02 26.58
C GLN A 221 37.04 3.48 26.50
N GLN A 222 36.37 2.88 25.51
CA GLN A 222 36.42 1.43 25.27
C GLN A 222 37.62 0.99 24.42
N LEU A 223 38.27 1.90 23.68
CA LEU A 223 39.48 1.62 22.88
C LEU A 223 40.80 2.02 23.57
N ALA A 224 40.76 2.49 24.83
CA ALA A 224 41.99 2.68 25.58
C ALA A 224 42.67 1.31 25.77
N PRO A 225 43.91 1.09 25.30
CA PRO A 225 44.64 -0.12 25.65
C PRO A 225 44.76 -0.15 27.16
N ALA A 226 44.26 -1.22 27.78
CA ALA A 226 44.43 -1.44 29.21
C ALA A 226 45.89 -1.18 29.58
N PRO A 227 46.19 -0.37 30.62
CA PRO A 227 47.56 -0.21 31.08
C PRO A 227 48.09 -1.58 31.48
N SER A 228 49.00 -2.09 30.66
CA SER A 228 49.77 -3.30 30.90
C SER A 228 50.55 -3.12 32.19
N GLY A 229 49.97 -3.54 33.31
CA GLY A 229 50.56 -3.33 34.63
C GLY A 229 49.70 -3.76 35.82
N ALA A 230 48.42 -4.08 35.64
CA ALA A 230 47.64 -4.71 36.70
C ALA A 230 48.00 -6.20 36.77
N ARG A 231 48.92 -6.54 37.69
CA ARG A 231 49.11 -7.92 38.15
C ARG A 231 47.75 -8.50 38.50
N ILE A 232 47.34 -9.52 37.74
CA ILE A 232 46.15 -10.32 38.01
C ILE A 232 46.39 -11.01 39.35
N SER A 233 45.84 -10.45 40.43
CA SER A 233 45.68 -11.17 41.68
C SER A 233 44.68 -12.29 41.43
N ALA A 234 45.21 -13.50 41.25
CA ALA A 234 44.49 -14.72 40.93
C ALA A 234 43.65 -15.27 42.11
N ASN A 235 42.95 -14.43 42.89
CA ASN A 235 42.17 -14.87 44.04
C ASN A 235 40.94 -13.97 44.32
N ARG A 236 40.15 -13.63 43.30
CA ARG A 236 38.77 -13.16 43.53
C ARG A 236 37.79 -14.23 43.07
N SER A 237 37.35 -15.03 44.03
CA SER A 237 36.36 -16.10 43.84
C SER A 237 35.09 -15.55 43.20
N LEU A 238 34.67 -16.13 42.08
CA LEU A 238 33.39 -15.88 41.40
C LEU A 238 32.17 -16.43 42.17
N GLY A 239 32.23 -16.45 43.50
CA GLY A 239 31.26 -17.14 44.35
C GLY A 239 29.97 -16.39 44.69
N SER A 240 29.72 -15.19 44.15
CA SER A 240 28.57 -14.37 44.59
C SER A 240 27.73 -13.74 43.50
N VAL A 241 27.91 -14.11 42.22
CA VAL A 241 26.91 -13.75 41.20
C VAL A 241 25.79 -14.77 41.29
N LYS A 242 24.86 -14.54 42.22
CA LYS A 242 23.62 -15.30 42.32
C LYS A 242 22.86 -15.06 41.02
N SER A 243 22.69 -16.11 40.23
CA SER A 243 21.86 -16.08 39.04
C SER A 243 20.47 -15.57 39.43
N PRO A 244 19.85 -14.67 38.64
CA PRO A 244 18.48 -14.22 38.94
C PRO A 244 17.56 -15.44 39.04
N PRO A 245 16.60 -15.42 39.98
CA PRO A 245 15.73 -16.56 40.22
C PRO A 245 14.97 -16.92 38.94
N PRO A 246 14.80 -18.23 38.65
CA PRO A 246 14.03 -18.66 37.50
C PRO A 246 12.60 -18.12 37.58
N ILE A 247 12.02 -17.79 36.43
CA ILE A 247 10.68 -17.19 36.31
C ILE A 247 9.60 -18.00 37.06
N SER A 248 9.78 -19.32 37.19
CA SER A 248 8.90 -20.19 37.97
C SER A 248 8.85 -19.84 39.46
N GLU A 249 9.95 -19.35 40.04
CA GLU A 249 10.03 -18.94 41.44
C GLU A 249 9.27 -17.62 41.66
N VAL A 250 9.47 -16.65 40.76
CA VAL A 250 8.74 -15.36 40.76
C VAL A 250 7.23 -15.55 40.58
N LEU A 251 6.81 -16.50 39.74
CA LEU A 251 5.38 -16.78 39.54
C LEU A 251 4.75 -17.47 40.75
N ASN A 252 5.47 -18.37 41.42
CA ASN A 252 4.98 -19.03 42.63
C ASN A 252 4.75 -18.04 43.78
N ASP A 253 5.60 -17.03 43.93
CA ASP A 253 5.43 -15.99 44.96
C ASP A 253 4.13 -15.21 44.76
N ILE A 254 3.80 -14.86 43.51
CA ILE A 254 2.56 -14.16 43.16
C ILE A 254 1.33 -15.01 43.49
N TYR A 255 1.34 -16.30 43.13
CA TYR A 255 0.22 -17.21 43.44
C TYR A 255 0.06 -17.49 44.94
N GLN A 256 1.16 -17.47 45.71
CA GLN A 256 1.08 -17.63 47.16
C GLN A 256 0.63 -16.37 47.89
N GLU A 257 0.95 -15.18 47.39
CA GLU A 257 0.42 -13.91 47.91
C GLU A 257 -1.09 -13.79 47.66
N GLU A 258 -1.56 -14.20 46.48
CA GLU A 258 -2.98 -14.13 46.13
C GLU A 258 -3.84 -15.03 47.03
N ASN A 259 -3.35 -16.24 47.35
CA ASN A 259 -4.04 -17.17 48.26
C ASN A 259 -4.00 -16.74 49.74
N LYS A 260 -3.05 -15.89 50.14
CA LYS A 260 -2.99 -15.32 51.50
C LYS A 260 -3.86 -14.09 51.65
N ALA A 261 -4.14 -13.37 50.58
CA ALA A 261 -5.02 -12.20 50.59
C ALA A 261 -6.52 -12.56 50.64
N THR A 262 -6.88 -13.83 50.41
CA THR A 262 -8.26 -14.32 50.36
C THR A 262 -8.71 -15.11 51.61
N ASN A 263 -7.87 -15.21 52.65
CA ASN A 263 -8.23 -15.76 53.97
C ASN A 263 -8.17 -14.66 55.04
#